data_AF-A0A0C3NN14-F1
#
_entry.id   AF-A0A0C3NN14-F1
#
_cell.length_a   1.000
_cell.length_b   1.000
_cell.length_c   1.000
_cell.angle_alpha   90.00
_cell.angle_beta   90.00
_cell.angle_gamma   90.00
#
_symmetry.space_group_name_H-M   'P 1'
#
loop_
_entity.id
_entity.type
_entity.pdbx_description
1 polymer ?
#
loop_
_entity_poly.entity_id
_entity_poly.type
_entity_poly.pdbx_seq_one_letter_code
_entity_poly.pdbx_strand_id
1 'polypeptide(L)'
;MEQLLVSTAAFSGFQDAIAALQDEVEKTRVLNNRPRPSRSPQLHLLDEWKIDHPRLFQRKLRVPPAVFSAIVDKIETHPIFHNSNNPQLPVPIQLAIFLNASGHYGNAATSQDMAEWAGVSVGTVHNCYKRVMVAILHHHDEVIHFNPEEPQDRREKDRAKRYVEERTCPQWKGGFLCVDGTPFNLFQKPGLHGEGFFDRKSNYSLSNQVSTHNL
;
A
#
# COMPACT_ATOMS: atom_id res chain seq x y z
N MET A 1 -3.88 -69.85 -18.81
CA MET A 1 -3.46 -68.65 -18.08
C MET A 1 -3.48 -67.50 -19.06
N GLU A 2 -4.49 -66.66 -18.90
CA GLU A 2 -4.91 -65.59 -19.80
C GLU A 2 -3.77 -64.60 -20.09
N GLN A 3 -3.31 -64.56 -21.35
CA GLN A 3 -2.60 -63.40 -21.86
C GLN A 3 -3.65 -62.35 -22.21
N LEU A 4 -3.71 -61.34 -21.35
CA LEU A 4 -4.52 -60.14 -21.47
C LEU A 4 -4.16 -59.44 -22.80
N LEU A 5 -4.90 -59.72 -23.88
CA LEU A 5 -4.92 -58.93 -25.10
C LEU A 5 -5.59 -57.59 -24.78
N VAL A 6 -4.86 -56.72 -24.07
CA VAL A 6 -5.21 -55.30 -23.97
C VAL A 6 -5.14 -54.76 -25.39
N SER A 7 -6.32 -54.50 -25.96
CA SER A 7 -6.53 -53.92 -27.28
C SER A 7 -5.47 -52.87 -27.61
N THR A 8 -4.62 -53.17 -28.60
CA THR A 8 -3.50 -52.33 -29.05
C THR A 8 -3.95 -50.90 -29.37
N ALA A 9 -5.20 -50.75 -29.83
CA ALA A 9 -5.83 -49.46 -30.11
C ALA A 9 -6.19 -48.66 -28.84
N ALA A 10 -6.58 -49.34 -27.76
CA ALA A 10 -6.84 -48.69 -26.48
C ALA A 10 -5.54 -48.21 -25.83
N PHE A 11 -4.47 -48.99 -25.96
CA PHE A 11 -3.14 -48.61 -25.48
C PHE A 11 -2.53 -47.45 -26.27
N SER A 12 -2.65 -47.45 -27.61
CA SER A 12 -2.19 -46.33 -28.45
C SER A 12 -2.98 -45.05 -28.16
N GLY A 13 -4.31 -45.14 -28.06
CA GLY A 13 -5.14 -43.98 -27.72
C GLY A 13 -4.82 -43.39 -26.33
N PHE A 14 -4.41 -44.22 -25.38
CA PHE A 14 -3.95 -43.76 -24.07
C PHE A 14 -2.59 -43.03 -24.15
N GLN A 15 -1.65 -43.52 -24.96
CA GLN A 15 -0.36 -42.85 -25.18
C GLN A 15 -0.53 -41.50 -25.89
N ASP A 16 -1.40 -41.43 -26.90
CA ASP A 16 -1.71 -40.19 -27.62
C ASP A 16 -2.35 -39.15 -26.68
N ALA A 17 -3.22 -39.58 -25.77
CA ALA A 17 -3.81 -38.71 -24.76
C ALA A 17 -2.76 -38.17 -23.77
N ILE A 18 -1.79 -38.99 -23.36
CA ILE A 18 -0.68 -38.54 -22.50
C ILE A 18 0.20 -37.52 -23.24
N ALA A 19 0.55 -37.78 -24.50
CA ALA A 19 1.36 -36.87 -25.29
C ALA A 19 0.65 -35.52 -25.50
N ALA A 20 -0.65 -35.53 -25.79
CA ALA A 20 -1.45 -34.32 -25.91
C ALA A 20 -1.50 -33.52 -24.59
N LEU A 21 -1.66 -34.20 -23.45
CA LEU A 21 -1.62 -33.56 -22.14
C LEU A 21 -0.24 -32.98 -21.82
N GLN A 22 0.85 -33.68 -22.16
CA GLN A 22 2.21 -33.18 -22.00
C GLN A 22 2.44 -31.92 -22.84
N ASP A 23 2.04 -31.93 -24.11
CA ASP A 23 2.12 -30.78 -25.01
C ASP A 23 1.33 -29.57 -24.47
N GLU A 24 0.13 -29.82 -23.94
CA GLU A 24 -0.71 -28.78 -23.37
C GLU A 24 -0.14 -28.23 -22.06
N VAL A 25 0.44 -29.08 -21.20
CA VAL A 25 1.14 -28.65 -19.98
C VAL A 25 2.42 -27.89 -20.30
N GLU A 26 3.19 -28.27 -21.32
CA GLU A 26 4.37 -27.53 -21.75
C GLU A 26 4.01 -26.15 -22.31
N LYS A 27 2.93 -26.06 -23.10
CA LYS A 27 2.43 -24.80 -23.67
C LYS A 27 1.82 -23.89 -22.60
N THR A 28 0.95 -24.41 -21.75
CA THR A 28 0.21 -23.61 -20.76
C THR A 28 0.97 -23.41 -19.46
N ARG A 29 1.98 -24.25 -19.18
CA ARG A 29 2.71 -24.35 -17.90
C ARG A 29 1.80 -24.67 -16.70
N VAL A 30 0.56 -25.13 -16.92
CA VAL A 30 -0.40 -25.42 -15.85
C VAL A 30 -1.19 -26.69 -16.17
N LEU A 31 -1.26 -27.62 -15.20
CA LEU A 31 -1.96 -28.91 -15.37
C LEU A 31 -3.48 -28.79 -15.45
N ASN A 32 -4.06 -27.84 -14.72
CA ASN A 32 -5.50 -27.63 -14.67
C ASN A 32 -5.83 -26.23 -15.17
N ASN A 33 -6.68 -26.14 -16.18
CA ASN A 33 -7.19 -24.86 -16.65
C ASN A 33 -8.01 -24.21 -15.53
N ARG A 34 -7.53 -23.09 -15.00
CA ARG A 34 -8.25 -22.32 -13.98
C ARG A 34 -9.01 -21.22 -14.72
N PRO A 35 -10.36 -21.22 -14.70
CA PRO A 35 -11.11 -20.13 -15.29
C PRO A 35 -10.62 -18.82 -14.69
N ARG A 36 -10.34 -17.84 -15.54
CA ARG A 36 -9.97 -16.51 -15.05
C ARG A 36 -11.17 -16.00 -14.24
N PRO A 37 -10.98 -15.55 -12.98
CA PRO A 37 -12.06 -14.92 -12.25
C PRO A 37 -12.60 -13.76 -13.09
N SER A 38 -13.92 -13.60 -13.14
CA SER A 38 -14.51 -12.38 -13.70
C SER A 38 -13.98 -11.19 -12.89
N ARG A 39 -13.31 -10.26 -13.56
CA ARG A 39 -12.76 -9.04 -12.94
C ARG A 39 -13.31 -7.86 -13.72
N SER A 40 -14.04 -6.98 -13.04
CA SER A 40 -14.46 -5.69 -13.60
C SER A 40 -13.60 -4.60 -12.96
N PRO A 41 -12.43 -4.26 -13.57
CA PRO A 41 -11.50 -3.31 -12.99
C PRO A 41 -12.14 -1.93 -12.91
N GLN A 42 -12.10 -1.32 -11.73
CA GLN A 42 -12.65 0.02 -11.48
C GLN A 42 -11.62 1.14 -11.66
N LEU A 43 -10.40 0.82 -12.10
CA LEU A 43 -9.32 1.79 -12.27
C LEU A 43 -9.66 2.90 -13.27
N HIS A 44 -10.45 2.59 -14.31
CA HIS A 44 -10.89 3.57 -15.31
C HIS A 44 -11.70 4.73 -14.71
N LEU A 45 -12.38 4.49 -13.58
CA LEU A 45 -13.12 5.53 -12.86
C LEU A 45 -12.19 6.60 -12.27
N LEU A 46 -10.91 6.29 -12.06
CA LEU A 46 -9.96 7.27 -11.52
C LEU A 46 -9.68 8.40 -12.50
N ASP A 47 -9.69 8.14 -13.81
CA ASP A 47 -9.45 9.17 -14.83
C ASP A 47 -10.62 10.16 -14.88
N GLU A 48 -11.85 9.65 -14.83
CA GLU A 48 -13.07 10.46 -14.71
C GLU A 48 -13.08 11.25 -13.40
N TRP A 49 -12.87 10.58 -12.26
CA TRP A 49 -12.91 11.24 -10.95
C TRP A 49 -11.81 12.28 -10.77
N LYS A 50 -10.68 12.14 -11.47
CA LYS A 50 -9.60 13.13 -11.45
C LYS A 50 -10.09 14.50 -11.92
N ILE A 51 -11.00 14.53 -12.89
CA ILE A 51 -11.50 15.74 -13.54
C ILE A 51 -12.84 16.16 -12.94
N ASP A 52 -13.83 15.27 -12.99
CA ASP A 52 -15.23 15.62 -12.74
C ASP A 52 -15.62 15.48 -11.26
N HIS A 53 -14.95 14.57 -10.54
CA HIS A 53 -15.31 14.19 -9.17
C HIS A 53 -14.10 14.07 -8.22
N PRO A 54 -13.30 15.14 -8.02
CA PRO A 54 -12.04 15.08 -7.26
C PRO A 54 -12.23 14.63 -5.80
N ARG A 55 -13.43 14.85 -5.23
CA ARG A 55 -13.79 14.34 -3.89
C ARG A 55 -13.88 12.82 -3.86
N LEU A 56 -14.38 12.17 -4.91
CA LEU A 56 -14.42 10.71 -5.01
C LEU A 56 -13.01 10.14 -5.16
N PHE A 57 -12.18 10.79 -5.99
CA PHE A 57 -10.77 10.45 -6.13
C PHE A 57 -10.05 10.51 -4.78
N GLN A 58 -10.16 11.64 -4.07
CA GLN A 58 -9.52 11.82 -2.77
C GLN A 58 -10.08 10.86 -1.72
N ARG A 59 -11.38 10.55 -1.74
CA ARG A 59 -11.94 9.55 -0.83
C ARG A 59 -11.32 8.17 -1.07
N LYS A 60 -11.09 7.80 -2.34
CA LYS A 60 -10.55 6.50 -2.72
C LYS A 60 -9.05 6.39 -2.47
N LEU A 61 -8.25 7.37 -2.89
CA LEU A 61 -6.79 7.33 -2.82
C LEU A 61 -6.18 8.12 -1.65
N ARG A 62 -7.03 8.78 -0.84
CA ARG A 62 -6.64 9.63 0.31
C ARG A 62 -5.77 10.86 -0.04
N VAL A 63 -5.49 11.09 -1.31
CA VAL A 63 -4.73 12.24 -1.81
C VAL A 63 -5.52 13.00 -2.88
N PRO A 64 -5.40 14.34 -2.96
CA PRO A 64 -5.97 15.10 -4.07
C PRO A 64 -5.30 14.74 -5.41
N PRO A 65 -6.01 14.89 -6.55
CA PRO A 65 -5.45 14.67 -7.90
C PRO A 65 -4.11 15.35 -8.20
N ALA A 66 -3.93 16.58 -7.74
CA ALA A 66 -2.70 17.34 -7.94
C ALA A 66 -1.51 16.71 -7.19
N VAL A 67 -1.72 16.31 -5.94
CA VAL A 67 -0.70 15.63 -5.12
C VAL A 67 -0.37 14.27 -5.71
N PHE A 68 -1.38 13.52 -6.15
CA PHE A 68 -1.16 12.24 -6.84
C PHE A 68 -0.26 12.40 -8.06
N SER A 69 -0.54 13.39 -8.91
CA SER A 69 0.26 13.63 -10.12
C SER A 69 1.70 14.03 -9.75
N ALA A 70 1.88 14.90 -8.75
CA ALA A 70 3.21 15.27 -8.28
C ALA A 70 4.02 14.09 -7.71
N ILE A 71 3.36 13.13 -7.03
CA ILE A 71 4.02 11.91 -6.56
C ILE A 71 4.43 11.03 -7.75
N VAL A 72 3.56 10.86 -8.75
CA VAL A 72 3.90 10.13 -9.98
C VAL A 72 5.12 10.75 -10.64
N ASP A 73 5.11 12.04 -10.91
CA ASP A 73 6.21 12.75 -11.57
C ASP A 73 7.55 12.56 -10.82
N LYS A 74 7.48 12.52 -9.48
CA LYS A 74 8.66 12.33 -8.62
C LYS A 74 9.23 10.90 -8.73
N ILE A 75 8.39 9.88 -8.81
CA ILE A 75 8.82 8.47 -8.74
C ILE A 75 8.90 7.78 -10.10
N GLU A 76 8.33 8.34 -11.17
CA GLU A 76 8.17 7.68 -12.46
C GLU A 76 9.51 7.29 -13.11
N THR A 77 10.55 8.10 -12.90
CA THR A 77 11.89 7.85 -13.43
C THR A 77 12.67 6.77 -12.67
N HIS A 78 12.15 6.28 -11.53
CA HIS A 78 12.88 5.35 -10.67
C HIS A 78 13.12 4.00 -11.39
N PRO A 79 14.37 3.48 -11.41
CA PRO A 79 14.73 2.29 -12.19
C PRO A 79 13.89 1.03 -11.90
N ILE A 80 13.32 0.94 -10.70
CA ILE A 80 12.50 -0.21 -10.30
C ILE A 80 11.22 -0.41 -11.15
N PHE A 81 10.74 0.66 -11.81
CA PHE A 81 9.60 0.61 -12.71
C PHE A 81 9.98 0.22 -14.15
N HIS A 82 11.28 0.15 -14.45
CA HIS A 82 11.78 -0.25 -15.76
C HIS A 82 12.21 -1.73 -15.74
N ASN A 83 11.62 -2.54 -16.63
CA ASN A 83 12.06 -3.91 -16.87
C ASN A 83 12.28 -4.10 -18.38
N SER A 84 13.47 -4.57 -18.76
CA SER A 84 13.86 -4.76 -20.16
C SER A 84 13.09 -5.87 -20.87
N ASN A 85 12.52 -6.82 -20.12
CA ASN A 85 12.03 -8.07 -20.68
C ASN A 85 10.50 -8.21 -20.69
N ASN A 86 9.79 -7.46 -19.84
CA ASN A 86 8.33 -7.56 -19.73
C ASN A 86 7.71 -6.19 -19.41
N PRO A 87 6.63 -5.78 -20.10
CA PRO A 87 5.90 -4.56 -19.77
C PRO A 87 5.41 -4.59 -18.32
N GLN A 88 5.78 -3.59 -17.53
CA GLN A 88 5.20 -3.38 -16.21
C GLN A 88 3.88 -2.60 -16.31
N LEU A 89 3.08 -2.63 -15.25
CA LEU A 89 1.96 -1.70 -15.13
C LEU A 89 2.47 -0.25 -15.09
N PRO A 90 1.74 0.71 -15.67
CA PRO A 90 2.05 2.12 -15.55
C PRO A 90 2.23 2.55 -14.08
N VAL A 91 3.21 3.42 -13.82
CA VAL A 91 3.51 3.95 -12.47
C VAL A 91 2.27 4.54 -11.78
N PRO A 92 1.41 5.33 -12.46
CA PRO A 92 0.16 5.82 -11.85
C PRO A 92 -0.73 4.68 -11.33
N ILE A 93 -0.84 3.57 -12.05
CA ILE A 93 -1.67 2.43 -11.64
C ILE A 93 -1.05 1.73 -10.43
N GLN A 94 0.27 1.52 -10.44
CA GLN A 94 0.96 0.92 -9.29
C GLN A 94 0.79 1.78 -8.03
N LEU A 95 0.92 3.11 -8.17
CA LEU A 95 0.70 4.07 -7.08
C LEU A 95 -0.76 4.08 -6.60
N ALA A 96 -1.74 4.04 -7.50
CA ALA A 96 -3.15 4.01 -7.13
C ALA A 96 -3.52 2.74 -6.35
N ILE A 97 -2.96 1.58 -6.74
CA ILE A 97 -3.12 0.32 -5.99
C ILE A 97 -2.54 0.47 -4.58
N PHE A 98 -1.32 1.00 -4.47
CA PHE A 98 -0.67 1.21 -3.18
C PHE A 98 -1.49 2.15 -2.28
N LEU A 99 -1.89 3.32 -2.78
CA LEU A 99 -2.61 4.34 -2.01
C LEU A 99 -4.02 3.93 -1.59
N ASN A 100 -4.78 3.32 -2.49
CA ASN A 100 -6.10 2.79 -2.15
C ASN A 100 -5.97 1.80 -1.00
N ALA A 101 -4.97 0.91 -1.07
CA ALA A 101 -4.82 -0.13 -0.08
C ALA A 101 -4.23 0.37 1.25
N SER A 102 -3.30 1.32 1.25
CA SER A 102 -2.80 1.97 2.47
C SER A 102 -3.87 2.84 3.16
N GLY A 103 -4.90 3.24 2.42
CA GLY A 103 -6.01 4.05 2.92
C GLY A 103 -7.13 3.26 3.63
N HIS A 104 -7.02 1.93 3.71
CA HIS A 104 -7.95 1.03 4.41
C HIS A 104 -7.27 0.38 5.62
N TYR A 105 -7.97 0.33 6.75
CA TYR A 105 -7.51 -0.37 7.97
C TYR A 105 -8.44 -1.55 8.26
N GLY A 106 -7.87 -2.68 8.70
CA GLY A 106 -8.62 -3.89 9.07
C GLY A 106 -8.94 -4.83 7.90
N ASN A 107 -9.96 -5.68 8.06
CA ASN A 107 -10.29 -6.79 7.15
C ASN A 107 -10.73 -6.37 5.73
N ALA A 108 -10.94 -5.07 5.48
CA ALA A 108 -11.33 -4.53 4.17
C ALA A 108 -10.13 -4.21 3.25
N ALA A 109 -8.90 -4.51 3.68
CA ALA A 109 -7.66 -4.22 2.97
C ALA A 109 -6.91 -5.49 2.53
N THR A 110 -7.64 -6.56 2.17
CA THR A 110 -6.93 -7.78 1.72
C THR A 110 -6.30 -7.53 0.34
N SER A 111 -5.17 -8.19 0.08
CA SER A 111 -4.56 -8.13 -1.26
C SER A 111 -5.46 -8.74 -2.34
N GLN A 112 -6.42 -9.57 -1.95
CA GLN A 112 -7.45 -10.13 -2.83
C GLN A 112 -8.45 -9.04 -3.25
N ASP A 113 -8.96 -8.25 -2.32
CA ASP A 113 -9.89 -7.14 -2.64
C ASP A 113 -9.22 -6.13 -3.58
N MET A 114 -7.94 -5.83 -3.36
CA MET A 114 -7.17 -4.94 -4.24
C MET A 114 -6.95 -5.53 -5.62
N ALA A 115 -6.69 -6.84 -5.70
CA ALA A 115 -6.53 -7.55 -6.95
C ALA A 115 -7.84 -7.54 -7.77
N GLU A 116 -8.97 -7.74 -7.11
CA GLU A 116 -10.31 -7.68 -7.71
C GLU A 116 -10.64 -6.26 -8.19
N TRP A 117 -10.46 -5.25 -7.33
CA TRP A 117 -10.70 -3.85 -7.66
C TRP A 117 -9.86 -3.36 -8.84
N ALA A 118 -8.57 -3.72 -8.87
CA ALA A 118 -7.65 -3.32 -9.93
C ALA A 118 -7.66 -4.24 -11.15
N GLY A 119 -8.33 -5.39 -11.08
CA GLY A 119 -8.35 -6.39 -12.15
C GLY A 119 -7.05 -7.17 -12.34
N VAL A 120 -6.14 -7.16 -11.36
CA VAL A 120 -4.79 -7.76 -11.45
C VAL A 120 -4.67 -9.04 -10.62
N SER A 121 -3.53 -9.72 -10.66
CA SER A 121 -3.27 -10.84 -9.75
C SER A 121 -2.86 -10.35 -8.36
N VAL A 122 -3.07 -11.14 -7.32
CA VAL A 122 -2.58 -10.84 -5.96
C VAL A 122 -1.06 -10.63 -5.96
N GLY A 123 -0.30 -11.43 -6.72
CA GLY A 123 1.15 -11.24 -6.87
C GLY A 123 1.50 -9.89 -7.50
N THR A 124 0.69 -9.41 -8.44
CA THR A 124 0.85 -8.08 -9.04
C THR A 124 0.65 -6.98 -8.00
N VAL A 125 -0.37 -7.09 -7.13
CA VAL A 125 -0.58 -6.14 -6.02
C VAL A 125 0.67 -6.06 -5.14
N HIS A 126 1.20 -7.20 -4.70
CA HIS A 126 2.42 -7.25 -3.88
C HIS A 126 3.63 -6.60 -4.56
N ASN A 127 3.78 -6.81 -5.87
CA ASN A 127 4.85 -6.18 -6.63
C ASN A 127 4.67 -4.66 -6.73
N CYS A 128 3.44 -4.17 -6.92
CA CYS A 128 3.15 -2.73 -6.91
C CYS A 128 3.55 -2.12 -5.56
N TYR A 129 3.18 -2.76 -4.45
CA TYR A 129 3.57 -2.32 -3.11
C TYR A 129 5.08 -2.20 -2.95
N LYS A 130 5.82 -3.28 -3.25
CA LYS A 130 7.28 -3.29 -3.12
C LYS A 130 7.92 -2.17 -3.93
N ARG A 131 7.50 -2.01 -5.18
CA ARG A 131 8.07 -1.02 -6.09
C ARG A 131 7.79 0.41 -5.64
N VAL A 132 6.53 0.70 -5.31
CA VAL A 132 6.12 2.03 -4.83
C VAL A 132 6.79 2.36 -3.50
N MET A 133 6.86 1.42 -2.56
CA MET A 133 7.55 1.63 -1.28
C MET A 133 9.04 1.94 -1.49
N VAL A 134 9.75 1.16 -2.32
CA VAL A 134 11.17 1.42 -2.60
C VAL A 134 11.36 2.79 -3.25
N ALA A 135 10.55 3.14 -4.24
CA ALA A 135 10.65 4.43 -4.92
C ALA A 135 10.33 5.61 -4.00
N ILE A 136 9.31 5.50 -3.13
CA ILE A 136 8.99 6.52 -2.13
C ILE A 136 10.12 6.66 -1.10
N LEU A 137 10.64 5.55 -0.58
CA LEU A 137 11.71 5.54 0.42
C LEU A 137 13.03 6.07 -0.14
N HIS A 138 13.25 5.98 -1.45
CA HIS A 138 14.42 6.58 -2.09
C HIS A 138 14.50 8.10 -1.87
N HIS A 139 13.36 8.78 -1.71
CA HIS A 139 13.29 10.21 -1.43
C HIS A 139 13.23 10.55 0.07
N HIS A 140 13.34 9.55 0.96
CA HIS A 140 13.13 9.77 2.40
C HIS A 140 14.01 10.89 2.96
N ASP A 141 15.33 10.82 2.72
CA ASP A 141 16.27 11.77 3.31
C ASP A 141 16.23 13.15 2.64
N GLU A 142 15.72 13.23 1.40
CA GLU A 142 15.48 14.50 0.68
C GLU A 142 14.24 15.23 1.17
N VAL A 143 13.26 14.50 1.73
CA VAL A 143 11.93 15.05 2.07
C VAL A 143 11.73 15.15 3.58
N ILE A 144 12.26 14.19 4.34
CA ILE A 144 12.12 14.10 5.79
C ILE A 144 13.50 14.29 6.41
N HIS A 145 13.88 15.56 6.58
CA HIS A 145 15.11 15.94 7.28
C HIS A 145 14.85 17.04 8.31
N PHE A 146 15.64 17.01 9.39
CA PHE A 146 15.59 17.98 10.49
C PHE A 146 17.01 18.43 10.85
N ASN A 147 17.79 18.81 9.84
CA ASN A 147 19.14 19.28 10.00
C ASN A 147 19.14 20.66 10.70
N PRO A 148 19.63 20.76 11.96
CA PRO A 148 19.65 22.03 12.67
C PRO A 148 20.61 23.04 12.02
N GLU A 149 21.55 22.61 11.18
CA GLU A 149 22.49 23.47 10.46
C GLU A 149 21.86 24.11 9.22
N GLU A 150 20.85 23.46 8.62
CA GLU A 150 20.15 23.95 7.44
C GLU A 150 19.16 25.08 7.79
N PRO A 151 19.32 26.30 7.23
CA PRO A 151 18.41 27.41 7.49
C PRO A 151 16.95 27.12 7.14
N GLN A 152 16.68 26.34 6.10
CA GLN A 152 15.31 25.99 5.72
C GLN A 152 14.64 25.15 6.81
N ASP A 153 15.27 24.09 7.28
CA ASP A 153 14.74 23.18 8.31
C ASP A 153 14.44 23.90 9.62
N ARG A 154 15.34 24.80 10.04
CA ARG A 154 15.10 25.64 11.21
C ARG A 154 13.83 26.47 11.05
N ARG A 155 13.65 27.11 9.89
CA ARG A 155 12.46 27.91 9.60
C ARG A 155 11.20 27.05 9.58
N GLU A 156 11.25 25.85 9.03
CA GLU A 156 10.10 24.93 8.99
C GLU A 156 9.70 24.48 10.38
N LYS A 157 10.68 24.06 11.18
CA LYS A 157 10.52 23.68 12.59
C LYS A 157 9.93 24.83 13.40
N ASP A 158 10.42 26.05 13.24
CA ASP A 158 9.91 27.22 13.95
C ASP A 158 8.50 27.60 13.51
N ARG A 159 8.14 27.42 12.23
CA ARG A 159 6.75 27.56 11.76
C ARG A 159 5.84 26.52 12.41
N ALA A 160 6.26 25.25 12.45
CA ALA A 160 5.48 24.16 13.05
C ALA A 160 5.29 24.38 14.56
N LYS A 161 6.34 24.80 15.27
CA LYS A 161 6.25 25.14 16.71
C LYS A 161 5.28 26.29 16.97
N ARG A 162 5.36 27.36 16.18
CA ARG A 162 4.43 28.50 16.29
C ARG A 162 2.99 28.07 16.03
N TYR A 163 2.76 27.26 14.99
CA TYR A 163 1.44 26.71 14.71
C TYR A 163 0.88 25.90 15.89
N VAL A 164 1.69 25.04 16.52
CA VAL A 164 1.24 24.31 17.71
C VAL A 164 0.94 25.25 18.88
N GLU A 165 1.81 26.21 19.15
CA GLU A 165 1.59 27.22 20.20
C GLU A 165 0.29 28.00 19.99
N GLU A 166 0.01 28.46 18.76
CA GLU A 166 -1.22 29.17 18.37
C GLU A 166 -2.48 28.32 18.54
N ARG A 167 -2.39 26.99 18.31
CA ARG A 167 -3.54 26.07 18.42
C ARG A 167 -3.70 25.48 19.82
N THR A 168 -2.70 25.60 20.68
CA THR A 168 -2.66 24.98 22.02
C THR A 168 -2.20 25.99 23.08
N CYS A 169 -0.96 25.90 23.57
CA CYS A 169 -0.34 26.85 24.48
C CYS A 169 1.20 26.82 24.38
N PRO A 170 1.92 27.83 24.93
CA PRO A 170 3.38 27.95 24.80
C PRO A 170 4.18 26.74 25.29
N GLN A 171 3.69 26.06 26.33
CA GLN A 171 4.33 24.87 26.89
C GLN A 171 4.30 23.68 25.93
N TRP A 172 3.35 23.67 24.99
CA TRP A 172 3.11 22.55 24.07
C TRP A 172 3.81 22.73 22.72
N LYS A 173 4.46 23.87 22.46
CA LYS A 173 5.19 24.12 21.20
C LYS A 173 6.24 23.05 20.88
N GLY A 174 6.78 22.37 21.89
CA GLY A 174 7.72 21.25 21.71
C GLY A 174 7.10 20.02 21.03
N GLY A 175 5.77 19.89 21.07
CA GLY A 175 4.99 18.83 20.43
C GLY A 175 4.72 19.06 18.94
N PHE A 176 5.53 19.88 18.24
CA PHE A 176 5.36 20.18 16.81
C PHE A 176 5.46 18.97 15.86
N LEU A 177 5.90 17.81 16.37
CA LEU A 177 5.94 16.53 15.64
C LEU A 177 4.88 15.53 16.15
N CYS A 178 4.05 15.91 17.12
CA CYS A 178 2.98 15.04 17.61
C CYS A 178 1.89 14.92 16.54
N VAL A 179 1.64 13.69 16.10
CA VAL A 179 0.51 13.34 15.23
C VAL A 179 -0.58 12.65 16.07
N ASP A 180 -1.80 12.58 15.55
CA ASP A 180 -2.92 11.91 16.23
C ASP A 180 -2.53 10.49 16.67
N GLY A 181 -2.89 10.13 17.91
CA GLY A 181 -2.53 8.86 18.53
C GLY A 181 -1.09 8.74 19.02
N THR A 182 -0.27 9.80 19.00
CA THR A 182 1.06 9.79 19.66
C THR A 182 0.88 9.82 21.17
N PRO A 183 1.23 8.75 21.91
CA PRO A 183 1.07 8.76 23.36
C PRO A 183 2.20 9.56 24.02
N PHE A 184 1.87 10.27 25.11
CA PHE A 184 2.82 11.03 25.92
C PHE A 184 3.57 10.08 26.84
N ASN A 185 4.88 9.94 26.65
CA ASN A 185 5.70 9.14 27.54
C ASN A 185 5.74 9.75 28.93
N LEU A 186 5.46 8.93 29.94
CA LEU A 186 5.59 9.24 31.34
C LEU A 186 6.98 8.85 31.82
N PHE A 187 7.58 9.71 32.64
CA PHE A 187 8.88 9.46 33.25
C PHE A 187 8.86 8.24 34.19
N GLN A 188 7.75 8.00 34.86
CA GLN A 188 7.60 6.91 35.84
C GLN A 188 6.21 6.27 35.76
N LYS A 189 6.12 5.04 36.27
CA LYS A 189 4.87 4.30 36.43
C LYS A 189 3.87 5.11 37.26
N PRO A 190 2.63 5.34 36.77
CA PRO A 190 1.59 5.93 37.59
C PRO A 190 1.28 5.09 38.82
N GLY A 191 1.13 5.73 39.98
CA GLY A 191 0.83 5.05 41.23
C GLY A 191 -0.55 4.35 41.22
N LEU A 192 -1.53 4.94 40.53
CA LEU A 192 -2.86 4.38 40.35
C LEU A 192 -2.96 3.71 38.98
N HIS A 193 -3.33 2.43 38.94
CA HIS A 193 -3.49 1.64 37.71
C HIS A 193 -2.27 1.69 36.77
N GLY A 194 -1.05 1.78 37.31
CA GLY A 194 0.19 1.94 36.52
C GLY A 194 0.35 0.95 35.37
N GLU A 195 -0.10 -0.29 35.52
CA GLU A 195 -0.06 -1.31 34.45
C GLU A 195 -0.91 -0.93 33.23
N GLY A 196 -2.02 -0.20 33.43
CA GLY A 196 -2.89 0.26 32.34
C GLY A 196 -2.25 1.33 31.45
N PHE A 197 -1.13 1.90 31.88
CA PHE A 197 -0.37 2.88 31.12
C PHE A 197 0.85 2.27 30.43
N PHE A 198 1.11 0.97 30.60
CA PHE A 198 2.24 0.31 29.97
C PHE A 198 1.90 -0.08 28.54
N ASP A 199 2.55 0.58 27.58
CA ASP A 199 2.28 0.40 26.16
C ASP A 199 3.06 -0.77 25.53
N ARG A 200 2.71 -1.10 24.28
CA ARG A 200 3.38 -2.14 23.48
C ARG A 200 4.87 -1.86 23.26
N LYS A 201 5.33 -0.61 23.40
CA LYS A 201 6.74 -0.20 23.27
C LYS A 201 7.48 -0.28 24.61
N SER A 202 6.87 -0.88 25.63
CA SER A 202 7.42 -1.01 26.98
C SER A 202 7.70 0.34 27.66
N ASN A 203 6.91 1.37 27.33
CA ASN A 203 6.93 2.65 28.02
C ASN A 203 5.65 2.83 28.83
N TYR A 204 5.72 3.64 29.89
CA TYR A 204 4.51 4.21 30.47
C TYR A 204 4.09 5.38 29.61
N SER A 205 2.88 5.37 29.05
CA SER A 205 2.43 6.45 28.18
C SER A 205 0.92 6.71 28.27
N LEU A 206 0.53 7.94 27.94
CA LEU A 206 -0.86 8.42 28.00
C LEU A 206 -1.33 8.86 26.62
N SER A 207 -2.52 8.45 26.20
CA SER A 207 -3.20 9.10 25.09
C SER A 207 -3.96 10.32 25.60
N ASN A 208 -3.82 11.47 24.92
CA ASN A 208 -4.66 12.64 25.17
C ASN A 208 -5.47 12.95 23.90
N GLN A 209 -6.77 13.16 24.06
CA GLN A 209 -7.65 13.67 23.02
C GLN A 209 -8.23 14.99 23.51
N VAL A 210 -7.91 16.08 22.81
CA VAL A 210 -8.51 17.38 23.07
C VAL A 210 -9.83 17.43 22.31
N SER A 211 -10.95 17.48 23.03
CA SER A 211 -12.27 17.70 22.44
C SER A 211 -12.75 19.12 22.73
N THR A 212 -13.12 19.86 21.69
CA THR A 212 -13.81 21.14 21.85
C THR A 212 -15.29 20.85 22.07
N HIS A 213 -15.76 20.99 23.31
CA HIS A 213 -17.19 21.06 23.57
C HIS A 213 -17.63 22.49 23.24
N ASN A 214 -18.32 22.66 22.10
CA ASN A 214 -19.10 23.88 21.89
C ASN A 214 -20.30 23.79 22.83
N LEU A 215 -20.29 24.57 23.91
CA LEU A 215 -21.49 24.90 24.69
C LEU A 215 -22.31 25.95 23.94
#